data_AF-A0A2S9H336-F1
#
_entry.id   AF-A0A2S9H336-F1
#
_cell.length_a   1.000
_cell.length_b   1.000
_cell.length_c   1.000
_cell.angle_alpha   90.00
_cell.angle_beta   90.00
_cell.angle_gamma   90.00
#
_symmetry.space_group_name_H-M   'P 1'
#
loop_
_entity.id
_entity.type
_entity.pdbx_description
1 polymer ?
#
loop_
_entity_poly.entity_id
_entity_poly.type
_entity_poly.pdbx_seq_one_letter_code
_entity_poly.pdbx_strand_id
1 'polypeptide(L)'
;MTTHHSSVTGKEVTVMKSKPLTIIVIVVALFAGAAMWIYFSWNKEAGPASTQVTADQSNPEKSTGHQWFSNITNTSKPDGSKTKLSIFKGGDGKYVDVNGTTVTQYVNGLRAAADKGDTLAEYNIYSAETYCTGVVKRQRVYNTQPTDTEQAFCKDFNFSPKERLDYLNMAAKGGNNMALVTFGTEAPEWLSQDPESGVKDPRYTAWTQQAFNYNQQAAQQGSSIAMFMLGDSYARGLGVQQNYQLAVTYDLAFRALSYTNKDLTTIPPNPNYAEQLTPDEIAQARSAAAALIKSIPH
;
A
#
# COMPACT_ATOMS: atom_id res chain seq x y z
N MET A 1 13.46 -93.14 29.38
CA MET A 1 13.66 -91.84 28.69
C MET A 1 12.39 -91.03 28.90
N THR A 2 12.36 -90.19 29.94
CA THR A 2 12.69 -88.74 29.99
C THR A 2 11.47 -87.84 29.75
N THR A 3 11.39 -86.83 30.61
CA THR A 3 10.39 -85.79 30.91
C THR A 3 10.15 -84.74 29.83
N HIS A 4 8.97 -84.09 29.84
CA HIS A 4 8.72 -82.63 30.02
C HIS A 4 7.31 -82.24 29.52
N HIS A 5 6.42 -81.66 30.33
CA HIS A 5 6.24 -80.23 30.69
C HIS A 5 5.56 -79.34 29.63
N SER A 6 4.59 -78.59 30.14
CA SER A 6 3.56 -77.73 29.52
C SER A 6 4.06 -76.62 28.61
N SER A 7 3.24 -76.22 27.62
CA SER A 7 2.84 -74.81 27.43
C SER A 7 1.64 -74.69 26.47
N VAL A 8 0.62 -73.94 26.90
CA VAL A 8 -0.50 -73.48 26.07
C VAL A 8 -0.16 -72.07 25.63
N THR A 9 -0.06 -71.83 24.33
CA THR A 9 0.23 -70.50 23.77
C THR A 9 -1.05 -69.69 23.64
N GLY A 10 -1.17 -68.65 24.46
CA GLY A 10 -2.16 -67.59 24.29
C GLY A 10 -1.76 -66.67 23.14
N LYS A 11 -2.69 -66.38 22.22
CA LYS A 11 -2.61 -65.23 21.31
C LYS A 11 -3.14 -64.02 22.07
N GLU A 12 -2.26 -63.11 22.48
CA GLU A 12 -2.65 -61.76 22.87
C GLU A 12 -3.08 -60.97 21.63
N VAL A 13 -4.30 -60.45 21.65
CA VAL A 13 -4.77 -59.40 20.74
C VAL A 13 -4.24 -58.08 21.30
N THR A 14 -3.23 -57.50 20.66
CA THR A 14 -2.74 -56.16 21.02
C THR A 14 -3.77 -55.13 20.58
N VAL A 15 -4.57 -54.64 21.53
CA VAL A 15 -5.40 -53.45 21.34
C VAL A 15 -4.47 -52.24 21.17
N MET A 16 -4.42 -51.65 19.97
CA MET A 16 -3.74 -50.38 19.75
C MET A 16 -4.43 -49.28 20.55
N LYS A 17 -3.79 -48.85 21.63
CA LYS A 17 -4.20 -47.72 22.48
C LYS A 17 -4.08 -46.43 21.65
N SER A 18 -5.21 -45.75 21.39
CA SER A 18 -5.23 -44.44 20.73
C SER A 18 -4.47 -43.42 21.59
N LYS A 19 -3.51 -42.71 20.98
CA LYS A 19 -2.80 -41.61 21.64
C LYS A 19 -3.78 -40.46 21.87
N PRO A 20 -3.75 -39.78 23.03
CA PRO A 20 -4.69 -38.71 23.32
C PRO A 20 -4.43 -37.50 22.42
N LEU A 21 -5.52 -36.94 21.90
CA LEU A 21 -5.65 -35.79 20.99
C LEU A 21 -5.03 -34.47 21.52
N THR A 22 -4.38 -34.48 22.66
CA THR A 22 -3.89 -33.30 23.39
C THR A 22 -2.56 -32.76 22.86
N ILE A 23 -1.74 -33.59 22.22
CA ILE A 23 -0.41 -33.17 21.73
C ILE A 23 -0.50 -32.32 20.45
N ILE A 24 -1.54 -32.49 19.62
CA ILE A 24 -1.68 -31.76 18.35
C ILE A 24 -2.16 -30.31 18.58
N VAL A 25 -2.92 -30.04 19.65
CA VAL A 25 -3.39 -28.68 19.98
C VAL A 25 -2.27 -27.79 20.52
N ILE A 26 -1.27 -28.37 21.20
CA ILE A 26 -0.12 -27.61 21.75
C ILE A 26 0.82 -27.15 20.63
N VAL A 27 0.98 -27.93 19.55
CA VAL A 27 1.85 -27.53 18.43
C VAL A 27 1.24 -26.36 17.63
N VAL A 28 -0.09 -26.31 17.46
CA VAL A 28 -0.76 -25.20 16.74
C VAL A 28 -0.78 -23.90 17.56
N ALA A 29 -0.87 -23.99 18.90
CA ALA A 29 -0.80 -22.82 19.77
C ALA A 29 0.62 -22.21 19.87
N LEU A 30 1.67 -23.01 19.68
CA LEU A 30 3.06 -22.53 19.71
C LEU A 30 3.47 -21.78 18.44
N PHE A 31 2.86 -22.03 17.28
CA PHE A 31 3.16 -21.26 16.07
C PHE A 31 2.50 -19.87 16.04
N ALA A 32 1.29 -19.72 16.61
CA ALA A 32 0.67 -18.40 16.77
C ALA A 32 1.38 -17.56 17.85
N GLY A 33 1.81 -18.20 18.94
CA GLY A 33 2.57 -17.56 20.02
C GLY A 33 3.99 -17.18 19.61
N ALA A 34 4.70 -18.02 18.86
CA ALA A 34 6.05 -17.71 18.39
C ALA A 34 6.06 -16.59 17.34
N ALA A 35 5.09 -16.54 16.42
CA ALA A 35 4.97 -15.44 15.47
C ALA A 35 4.66 -14.11 16.17
N MET A 36 3.80 -14.12 17.20
CA MET A 36 3.47 -12.93 17.98
C MET A 36 4.61 -12.53 18.93
N TRP A 37 5.36 -13.48 19.49
CA TRP A 37 6.52 -13.22 20.34
C TRP A 37 7.74 -12.73 19.53
N ILE A 38 7.98 -13.27 18.33
CA ILE A 38 9.00 -12.76 17.39
C ILE A 38 8.63 -11.35 16.89
N TYR A 39 7.36 -11.10 16.59
CA TYR A 39 6.84 -9.77 16.25
C TYR A 39 7.04 -8.76 17.39
N PHE A 40 6.78 -9.15 18.64
CA PHE A 40 6.98 -8.27 19.81
C PHE A 40 8.44 -8.17 20.27
N SER A 41 9.27 -9.20 20.07
CA SER A 41 10.68 -9.19 20.48
C SER A 41 11.55 -8.38 19.52
N TRP A 42 11.24 -8.37 18.21
CA TRP A 42 11.89 -7.48 17.25
C TRP A 42 11.50 -6.00 17.44
N ASN A 43 10.27 -5.73 17.85
CA ASN A 43 9.80 -4.36 18.10
C ASN A 43 10.27 -3.76 19.44
N LYS A 44 10.97 -4.51 20.30
CA LYS A 44 11.48 -4.01 21.58
C LYS A 44 12.94 -3.52 21.56
N GLU A 45 13.72 -3.87 20.53
CA GLU A 45 15.15 -3.50 20.45
C GLU A 45 15.53 -2.67 19.22
N ALA A 46 14.59 -2.39 18.31
CA ALA A 46 14.80 -1.49 17.18
C ALA A 46 14.29 -0.05 17.47
N GLY A 47 14.64 0.50 18.62
CA GLY A 47 14.65 1.95 18.78
C GLY A 47 16.05 2.44 18.45
N PRO A 48 16.31 3.16 17.34
CA PRO A 48 17.58 3.84 17.24
C PRO A 48 17.66 4.83 18.40
N ALA A 49 18.75 4.74 19.18
CA ALA A 49 19.18 5.81 20.04
C ALA A 49 19.11 7.10 19.21
N SER A 50 18.34 8.08 19.71
CA SER A 50 18.20 9.37 19.07
C SER A 50 19.55 10.07 19.07
N THR A 51 20.37 9.84 18.05
CA THR A 51 21.40 10.78 17.66
C THR A 51 20.64 12.05 17.28
N GLN A 52 20.76 13.07 18.13
CA GLN A 52 20.33 14.40 17.77
C GLN A 52 21.13 14.82 16.53
N VAL A 53 20.53 14.60 15.36
CA VAL A 53 20.89 15.37 14.18
C VAL A 53 20.54 16.79 14.56
N THR A 54 21.57 17.59 14.81
CA THR A 54 21.45 19.05 14.84
C THR A 54 20.77 19.44 13.54
N ALA A 55 19.49 19.78 13.63
CA ALA A 55 18.74 20.36 12.55
C ALA A 55 19.55 21.56 12.05
N ASP A 56 20.01 21.49 10.81
CA ASP A 56 20.41 22.69 10.12
C ASP A 56 19.20 23.62 10.12
N GLN A 57 19.33 24.70 10.89
CA GLN A 57 18.30 25.73 11.06
C GLN A 57 18.22 26.60 9.81
N SER A 58 18.01 26.00 8.64
CA SER A 58 17.34 26.68 7.55
C SER A 58 15.83 26.67 7.85
N ASN A 59 15.46 27.55 8.77
CA ASN A 59 14.14 28.08 9.08
C ASN A 59 12.93 27.15 8.78
N PRO A 60 12.26 26.58 9.80
CA PRO A 60 10.95 26.00 9.58
C PRO A 60 10.00 27.16 9.30
N GLU A 61 9.75 27.44 8.02
CA GLU A 61 8.60 28.22 7.64
C GLU A 61 7.40 27.49 8.23
N LYS A 62 6.89 28.01 9.34
CA LYS A 62 5.50 27.81 9.75
C LYS A 62 4.70 27.86 8.46
N SER A 63 3.91 26.82 8.22
CA SER A 63 2.84 26.85 7.22
C SER A 63 1.86 27.97 7.61
N THR A 64 2.25 29.21 7.37
CA THR A 64 1.33 30.32 7.16
C THR A 64 0.66 29.97 5.85
N GLY A 65 -0.65 29.66 5.89
CA GLY A 65 -1.46 29.18 4.78
C GLY A 65 -0.90 29.60 3.43
N HIS A 66 -0.29 28.64 2.75
CA HIS A 66 0.39 28.86 1.49
C HIS A 66 -0.66 29.34 0.48
N GLN A 67 -0.59 30.62 0.16
CA GLN A 67 -1.53 31.38 -0.66
C GLN A 67 -1.37 31.06 -2.15
N TRP A 68 -1.58 29.80 -2.56
CA TRP A 68 -1.60 29.41 -3.98
C TRP A 68 -3.04 29.55 -4.50
N PHE A 69 -3.24 30.11 -5.70
CA PHE A 69 -4.47 30.82 -6.19
C PHE A 69 -4.74 32.24 -5.65
N SER A 70 -3.83 32.88 -4.89
CA SER A 70 -4.08 34.20 -4.28
C SER A 70 -4.28 35.39 -5.24
N ASN A 71 -4.19 35.20 -6.55
CA ASN A 71 -4.54 36.23 -7.54
C ASN A 71 -5.73 35.88 -8.43
N ILE A 72 -6.56 34.91 -8.04
CA ILE A 72 -7.79 34.61 -8.79
C ILE A 72 -8.96 35.33 -8.13
N THR A 73 -9.13 36.59 -8.50
CA THR A 73 -10.35 37.38 -8.23
C THR A 73 -11.57 36.86 -9.00
N ASN A 74 -11.39 35.83 -9.83
CA ASN A 74 -12.47 35.31 -10.66
C ASN A 74 -13.34 34.33 -9.86
N THR A 75 -14.24 34.91 -9.07
CA THR A 75 -15.37 34.25 -8.41
C THR A 75 -16.47 33.87 -9.42
N SER A 76 -16.13 33.60 -10.68
CA SER A 76 -17.11 33.22 -11.67
C SER A 76 -17.78 31.94 -11.21
N LYS A 77 -19.10 32.03 -10.98
CA LYS A 77 -19.94 30.87 -10.65
C LYS A 77 -19.76 29.80 -11.75
N PRO A 78 -19.88 28.51 -11.41
CA PRO A 78 -19.92 27.45 -12.41
C PRO A 78 -20.88 27.86 -13.53
N ASP A 79 -20.41 27.82 -14.77
CA ASP A 79 -21.33 27.89 -15.91
C ASP A 79 -22.35 26.77 -15.70
N GLY A 80 -23.64 27.12 -15.67
CA GLY A 80 -24.75 26.22 -15.36
C GLY A 80 -24.95 25.08 -16.38
N SER A 81 -23.95 24.81 -17.22
CA SER A 81 -23.74 23.59 -17.98
C SER A 81 -23.84 22.38 -17.05
N LYS A 82 -25.05 21.81 -16.96
CA LYS A 82 -25.40 20.59 -16.19
C LYS A 82 -24.80 19.31 -16.78
N THR A 83 -23.65 19.39 -17.41
CA THR A 83 -23.00 18.23 -18.01
C THR A 83 -22.24 17.52 -16.91
N LYS A 84 -22.74 16.36 -16.45
CA LYS A 84 -21.98 15.51 -15.52
C LYS A 84 -20.67 15.11 -16.18
N LEU A 85 -19.56 15.42 -15.53
CA LEU A 85 -18.21 15.25 -16.08
C LEU A 85 -17.40 14.39 -15.11
N SER A 86 -17.37 13.09 -15.37
CA SER A 86 -16.63 12.11 -14.60
C SER A 86 -15.24 11.89 -15.19
N ILE A 87 -14.22 12.55 -14.63
CA ILE A 87 -12.91 12.70 -15.31
C ILE A 87 -11.73 12.00 -14.64
N PHE A 88 -11.73 11.85 -13.31
CA PHE A 88 -10.67 11.17 -12.56
C PHE A 88 -11.25 10.37 -11.40
N LYS A 89 -10.46 9.43 -10.85
CA LYS A 89 -10.82 8.69 -9.64
C LYS A 89 -10.50 9.50 -8.38
N GLY A 90 -11.50 9.65 -7.51
CA GLY A 90 -11.38 10.29 -6.22
C GLY A 90 -10.83 9.37 -5.12
N GLY A 91 -10.76 9.89 -3.91
CA GLY A 91 -10.20 9.19 -2.74
C GLY A 91 -11.05 8.02 -2.24
N ASP A 92 -12.29 7.90 -2.74
CA ASP A 92 -13.19 6.77 -2.52
C ASP A 92 -13.09 5.71 -3.64
N GLY A 93 -12.18 5.91 -4.59
CA GLY A 93 -11.96 5.03 -5.75
C GLY A 93 -13.00 5.19 -6.87
N LYS A 94 -14.03 6.03 -6.70
CA LYS A 94 -15.07 6.29 -7.71
C LYS A 94 -14.65 7.43 -8.62
N TYR A 95 -15.27 7.49 -9.78
CA TYR A 95 -15.11 8.66 -10.64
C TYR A 95 -15.79 9.88 -10.02
N VAL A 96 -15.06 11.00 -9.99
CA VAL A 96 -15.54 12.28 -9.49
C VAL A 96 -16.26 13.02 -10.61
N ASP A 97 -17.50 13.41 -10.36
CA ASP A 97 -18.23 14.37 -11.18
C ASP A 97 -17.83 15.80 -10.80
N VAL A 98 -17.12 16.49 -11.70
CA VAL A 98 -16.71 17.88 -11.48
C VAL A 98 -17.79 18.89 -11.83
N ASN A 99 -18.99 18.45 -12.25
CA ASN A 99 -20.17 19.30 -12.44
C ASN A 99 -19.88 20.56 -13.28
N GLY A 100 -19.11 20.41 -14.36
CA GLY A 100 -18.77 21.50 -15.28
C GLY A 100 -17.79 22.56 -14.75
N THR A 101 -17.21 22.38 -13.56
CA THR A 101 -16.20 23.31 -13.02
C THR A 101 -14.88 23.20 -13.76
N THR A 102 -14.06 24.24 -13.71
CA THR A 102 -12.62 24.12 -14.01
C THR A 102 -11.87 23.47 -12.85
N VAL A 103 -10.61 23.06 -13.06
CA VAL A 103 -9.77 22.52 -12.00
C VAL A 103 -9.57 23.52 -10.86
N THR A 104 -9.40 24.81 -11.18
CA THR A 104 -9.28 25.86 -10.15
C THR A 104 -10.57 26.00 -9.33
N GLN A 105 -11.73 26.05 -9.99
CA GLN A 105 -13.03 26.13 -9.31
C GLN A 105 -13.28 24.89 -8.43
N TYR A 106 -12.94 23.71 -8.94
CA TYR A 106 -13.05 22.44 -8.23
C TYR A 106 -12.20 22.43 -6.95
N VAL A 107 -10.90 22.74 -7.07
CA VAL A 107 -9.98 22.76 -5.93
C VAL A 107 -10.41 23.79 -4.89
N ASN A 108 -10.79 25.00 -5.32
CA ASN A 108 -11.29 26.03 -4.41
C ASN A 108 -12.53 25.59 -3.63
N GLY A 109 -13.41 24.80 -4.23
CA GLY A 109 -14.58 24.23 -3.55
C GLY A 109 -14.23 23.23 -2.44
N LEU A 110 -13.05 22.60 -2.50
CA LEU A 110 -12.62 21.56 -1.56
C LEU A 110 -11.69 22.07 -0.46
N ARG A 111 -11.02 23.21 -0.64
CA ARG A 111 -9.99 23.72 0.27
C ARG A 111 -10.42 23.83 1.72
N ALA A 112 -11.59 24.42 1.98
CA ALA A 112 -12.06 24.59 3.35
C ALA A 112 -12.33 23.27 4.08
N ALA A 113 -12.59 22.18 3.35
CA ALA A 113 -12.71 20.83 3.91
C ALA A 113 -11.32 20.21 4.10
N ALA A 114 -10.43 20.33 3.11
CA ALA A 114 -9.05 19.86 3.19
C ALA A 114 -8.29 20.51 4.36
N ASP A 115 -8.44 21.83 4.56
CA ASP A 115 -7.85 22.57 5.69
C ASP A 115 -8.32 22.06 7.08
N LYS A 116 -9.45 21.34 7.12
CA LYS A 116 -9.99 20.70 8.32
C LYS A 116 -9.59 19.23 8.46
N GLY A 117 -8.73 18.72 7.57
CA GLY A 117 -8.29 17.33 7.55
C GLY A 117 -9.28 16.36 6.89
N ASP A 118 -10.16 16.85 6.00
CA ASP A 118 -10.98 15.97 5.18
C ASP A 118 -10.10 15.25 4.13
N THR A 119 -9.74 14.01 4.44
CA THR A 119 -8.81 13.21 3.63
C THR A 119 -9.35 12.87 2.24
N LEU A 120 -10.67 12.88 2.04
CA LEU A 120 -11.27 12.71 0.73
C LEU A 120 -11.11 13.99 -0.09
N ALA A 121 -11.33 15.16 0.52
CA ALA A 121 -11.09 16.45 -0.14
C ALA A 121 -9.61 16.61 -0.51
N GLU A 122 -8.69 16.31 0.40
CA GLU A 122 -7.24 16.34 0.16
C GLU A 122 -6.84 15.47 -1.02
N TYR A 123 -7.23 14.18 -1.04
CA TYR A 123 -6.89 13.29 -2.16
C TYR A 123 -7.57 13.70 -3.47
N ASN A 124 -8.79 14.22 -3.41
CA ASN A 124 -9.48 14.71 -4.60
C ASN A 124 -8.80 15.92 -5.23
N ILE A 125 -8.21 16.82 -4.44
CA ILE A 125 -7.38 17.92 -4.94
C ILE A 125 -6.13 17.35 -5.64
N TYR A 126 -5.42 16.42 -4.99
CA TYR A 126 -4.27 15.73 -5.60
C TYR A 126 -4.63 15.07 -6.94
N SER A 127 -5.76 14.35 -7.01
CA SER A 127 -6.21 13.67 -8.22
C SER A 127 -6.54 14.64 -9.35
N ALA A 128 -7.20 15.76 -9.04
CA ALA A 128 -7.57 16.78 -10.01
C ALA A 128 -6.33 17.43 -10.66
N GLU A 129 -5.35 17.79 -9.85
CA GLU A 129 -4.09 18.39 -10.33
C GLU A 129 -3.22 17.37 -11.09
N THR A 130 -3.18 16.12 -10.63
CA THR A 130 -2.48 15.02 -11.32
C THR A 130 -3.10 14.76 -12.69
N TYR A 131 -4.43 14.77 -12.79
CA TYR A 131 -5.14 14.62 -14.06
C TYR A 131 -4.73 15.71 -15.06
N CYS A 132 -4.79 16.98 -14.66
CA CYS A 132 -4.39 18.08 -15.55
C CYS A 132 -2.90 18.10 -15.89
N THR A 133 -2.04 17.67 -14.96
CA THR A 133 -0.61 17.44 -15.25
C THR A 133 -0.44 16.44 -16.39
N GLY A 134 -1.21 15.33 -16.37
CA GLY A 134 -1.20 14.33 -17.42
C GLY A 134 -1.67 14.87 -18.78
N VAL A 135 -2.74 15.67 -18.80
CA VAL A 135 -3.23 16.34 -20.02
C VAL A 135 -2.14 17.24 -20.62
N VAL A 136 -1.57 18.15 -19.82
CA VAL A 136 -0.52 19.08 -20.28
C VAL A 136 0.73 18.33 -20.75
N LYS A 137 1.13 17.26 -20.05
CA LYS A 137 2.27 16.43 -20.46
C LYS A 137 2.02 15.76 -21.82
N ARG A 138 0.84 15.19 -22.05
CA ARG A 138 0.52 14.54 -23.35
C ARG A 138 0.49 15.53 -24.50
N GLN A 139 -0.05 16.72 -24.28
CA GLN A 139 0.01 17.81 -25.27
C GLN A 139 1.44 18.20 -25.60
N ARG A 140 2.27 18.47 -24.57
CA ARG A 140 3.64 18.97 -24.74
C ARG A 140 4.59 17.93 -25.32
N VAL A 141 4.54 16.70 -24.81
CA VAL A 141 5.54 15.65 -25.11
C VAL A 141 5.11 14.79 -26.29
N TYR A 142 3.82 14.49 -26.40
CA TYR A 142 3.30 13.56 -27.42
C TYR A 142 2.44 14.24 -28.48
N ASN A 143 2.39 15.58 -28.49
CA ASN A 143 1.61 16.40 -29.43
C ASN A 143 0.14 15.93 -29.58
N THR A 144 -0.44 15.40 -28.50
CA THR A 144 -1.80 14.87 -28.49
C THR A 144 -2.79 15.98 -28.18
N GLN A 145 -3.86 16.10 -28.98
CA GLN A 145 -4.94 17.05 -28.69
C GLN A 145 -5.78 16.56 -27.51
N PRO A 146 -6.11 17.43 -26.54
CA PRO A 146 -7.04 17.08 -25.46
C PRO A 146 -8.43 16.89 -26.05
N THR A 147 -9.26 16.09 -25.38
CA THR A 147 -10.70 16.13 -25.61
C THR A 147 -11.28 17.49 -25.17
N ASP A 148 -12.46 17.85 -25.69
CA ASP A 148 -13.17 19.06 -25.27
C ASP A 148 -13.39 19.11 -23.74
N THR A 149 -13.63 17.94 -23.14
CA THR A 149 -13.78 17.77 -21.69
C THR A 149 -12.48 18.07 -20.93
N GLU A 150 -11.37 17.49 -21.37
CA GLU A 150 -10.04 17.74 -20.79
C GLU A 150 -9.65 19.21 -20.90
N GLN A 151 -9.89 19.80 -22.07
CA GLN A 151 -9.63 21.21 -22.31
C GLN A 151 -10.50 22.09 -21.42
N ALA A 152 -11.80 21.82 -21.30
CA ALA A 152 -12.71 22.59 -20.48
C ALA A 152 -12.35 22.57 -18.98
N PHE A 153 -11.98 21.39 -18.46
CA PHE A 153 -11.60 21.23 -17.06
C PHE A 153 -10.22 21.86 -16.76
N CYS A 154 -9.22 21.58 -17.59
CA CYS A 154 -7.83 21.96 -17.33
C CYS A 154 -7.42 23.31 -17.91
N LYS A 155 -8.34 24.09 -18.50
CA LYS A 155 -8.01 25.38 -19.17
C LYS A 155 -7.31 26.41 -18.29
N ASP A 156 -7.57 26.38 -16.98
CA ASP A 156 -6.97 27.30 -16.01
C ASP A 156 -5.95 26.62 -15.08
N PHE A 157 -5.47 25.44 -15.47
CA PHE A 157 -4.50 24.69 -14.69
C PHE A 157 -3.13 25.40 -14.65
N ASN A 158 -2.64 25.67 -13.46
CA ASN A 158 -1.29 26.16 -13.20
C ASN A 158 -0.53 25.11 -12.38
N PHE A 159 0.40 24.39 -13.01
CA PHE A 159 1.08 23.25 -12.41
C PHE A 159 2.04 23.65 -11.28
N SER A 160 1.85 23.08 -10.09
CA SER A 160 2.78 23.12 -8.96
C SER A 160 2.99 21.68 -8.45
N PRO A 161 4.15 21.04 -8.70
CA PRO A 161 4.41 19.70 -8.18
C PRO A 161 4.27 19.64 -6.65
N LYS A 162 4.70 20.70 -5.95
CA LYS A 162 4.77 20.74 -4.49
C LYS A 162 3.41 20.71 -3.83
N GLU A 163 2.51 21.58 -4.28
CA GLU A 163 1.16 21.68 -3.72
C GLU A 163 0.42 20.35 -3.86
N ARG A 164 0.45 19.79 -5.07
CA ARG A 164 -0.12 18.48 -5.39
C ARG A 164 0.37 17.39 -4.44
N LEU A 165 1.69 17.28 -4.25
CA LEU A 165 2.30 16.26 -3.39
C LEU A 165 2.05 16.51 -1.90
N ASP A 166 1.91 17.77 -1.47
CA ASP A 166 1.53 18.11 -0.11
C ASP A 166 0.13 17.57 0.21
N TYR A 167 -0.85 17.73 -0.70
CA TYR A 167 -2.19 17.15 -0.52
C TYR A 167 -2.19 15.62 -0.48
N LEU A 168 -1.38 14.96 -1.31
CA LEU A 168 -1.21 13.50 -1.24
C LEU A 168 -0.69 13.06 0.14
N ASN A 169 0.32 13.77 0.66
CA ASN A 169 0.91 13.47 1.95
C ASN A 169 -0.08 13.72 3.10
N MET A 170 -0.87 14.79 3.05
CA MET A 170 -1.92 15.07 4.04
C MET A 170 -2.97 13.95 4.04
N ALA A 171 -3.48 13.58 2.86
CA ALA A 171 -4.47 12.51 2.72
C ALA A 171 -3.95 11.16 3.22
N ALA A 172 -2.68 10.83 2.92
CA ALA A 172 -2.04 9.60 3.37
C ALA A 172 -1.86 9.59 4.90
N LYS A 173 -1.42 10.71 5.50
CA LYS A 173 -1.32 10.86 6.96
C LYS A 173 -2.66 10.72 7.65
N GLY A 174 -3.73 11.20 7.01
CA GLY A 174 -5.10 11.04 7.49
C GLY A 174 -5.69 9.64 7.27
N GLY A 175 -4.97 8.72 6.62
CA GLY A 175 -5.35 7.33 6.45
C GLY A 175 -6.26 7.05 5.25
N ASN A 176 -6.35 7.96 4.27
CA ASN A 176 -7.08 7.69 3.04
C ASN A 176 -6.42 6.52 2.27
N ASN A 177 -7.18 5.44 2.04
CA ASN A 177 -6.65 4.21 1.45
C ASN A 177 -5.99 4.41 0.08
N MET A 178 -6.57 5.26 -0.78
CA MET A 178 -5.98 5.57 -2.08
C MET A 178 -4.66 6.33 -1.91
N ALA A 179 -4.65 7.34 -1.03
CA ALA A 179 -3.46 8.13 -0.74
C ALA A 179 -2.31 7.29 -0.16
N LEU A 180 -2.60 6.37 0.77
CA LEU A 180 -1.64 5.47 1.38
C LEU A 180 -0.86 4.67 0.31
N VAL A 181 -1.57 4.13 -0.67
CA VAL A 181 -0.96 3.39 -1.78
C VAL A 181 -0.23 4.33 -2.73
N THR A 182 -0.87 5.44 -3.10
CA THR A 182 -0.34 6.37 -4.10
C THR A 182 0.95 7.04 -3.65
N PHE A 183 1.14 7.28 -2.34
CA PHE A 183 2.37 7.87 -1.79
C PHE A 183 3.64 7.11 -2.20
N GLY A 184 3.60 5.77 -2.23
CA GLY A 184 4.76 4.95 -2.59
C GLY A 184 5.02 4.88 -4.10
N THR A 185 4.02 5.22 -4.93
CA THR A 185 4.12 5.18 -6.40
C THR A 185 4.40 6.54 -7.00
N GLU A 186 4.14 7.62 -6.25
CA GLU A 186 4.37 8.99 -6.69
C GLU A 186 5.76 9.43 -6.22
N ALA A 187 6.68 9.61 -7.17
CA ALA A 187 8.03 10.04 -6.85
C ALA A 187 8.02 11.45 -6.23
N PRO A 188 8.70 11.66 -5.09
CA PRO A 188 8.85 12.99 -4.54
C PRO A 188 9.73 13.85 -5.46
N GLU A 189 9.57 15.18 -5.42
CA GLU A 189 10.27 16.11 -6.32
C GLU A 189 11.79 15.96 -6.32
N TRP A 190 12.36 15.63 -5.16
CA TRP A 190 13.80 15.48 -5.01
C TRP A 190 14.33 14.14 -5.54
N LEU A 191 13.46 13.16 -5.81
CA LEU A 191 13.88 11.89 -6.34
C LEU A 191 14.20 12.07 -7.82
N SER A 192 15.50 12.12 -8.11
CA SER A 192 16.05 12.20 -9.47
C SER A 192 15.43 11.13 -10.37
N GLN A 193 15.27 11.46 -11.65
CA GLN A 193 14.88 10.49 -12.68
C GLN A 193 15.99 9.44 -12.93
N ASP A 194 17.22 9.70 -12.48
CA ASP A 194 18.29 8.71 -12.43
C ASP A 194 18.07 7.78 -11.21
N PRO A 195 17.66 6.52 -11.44
CA PRO A 195 17.31 5.58 -10.37
C PRO A 195 18.49 5.28 -9.44
N GLU A 196 19.73 5.33 -9.94
CA GLU A 196 20.92 5.01 -9.15
C GLU A 196 21.29 6.13 -8.19
N SER A 197 21.05 7.38 -8.60
CA SER A 197 21.29 8.55 -7.75
C SER A 197 20.30 8.64 -6.58
N GLY A 198 19.04 8.25 -6.82
CA GLY A 198 18.00 8.26 -5.80
C GLY A 198 18.30 7.35 -4.61
N VAL A 199 18.81 6.14 -4.87
CA VAL A 199 19.11 5.15 -3.82
C VAL A 199 20.20 5.62 -2.83
N LYS A 200 21.10 6.52 -3.27
CA LYS A 200 22.18 7.06 -2.43
C LYS A 200 21.76 8.26 -1.58
N ASP A 201 20.60 8.84 -1.84
CA ASP A 201 20.06 9.96 -1.07
C ASP A 201 19.46 9.44 0.26
N PRO A 202 19.88 9.93 1.44
CA PRO A 202 19.31 9.51 2.72
C PRO A 202 17.78 9.68 2.81
N ARG A 203 17.22 10.63 2.04
CA ARG A 203 15.76 10.84 1.96
C ARG A 203 15.03 9.67 1.30
N TYR A 204 15.71 8.92 0.44
CA TYR A 204 15.15 7.73 -0.20
C TYR A 204 14.83 6.62 0.80
N THR A 205 15.72 6.36 1.76
CA THR A 205 15.46 5.39 2.82
C THR A 205 14.26 5.81 3.67
N ALA A 206 14.18 7.09 4.06
CA ALA A 206 13.04 7.61 4.81
C ALA A 206 11.72 7.49 4.04
N TRP A 207 11.73 7.86 2.75
CA TRP A 207 10.54 7.78 1.90
C TRP A 207 10.09 6.34 1.66
N THR A 208 11.01 5.42 1.35
CA THR A 208 10.67 4.00 1.16
C THR A 208 10.15 3.35 2.44
N GLN A 209 10.70 3.71 3.61
CA GLN A 209 10.19 3.23 4.90
C GLN A 209 8.78 3.78 5.19
N GLN A 210 8.53 5.05 4.89
CA GLN A 210 7.21 5.64 5.04
C GLN A 210 6.19 5.00 4.07
N ALA A 211 6.58 4.79 2.81
CA ALA A 211 5.75 4.11 1.82
C ALA A 211 5.44 2.67 2.23
N PHE A 212 6.41 1.93 2.78
CA PHE A 212 6.19 0.59 3.34
C PHE A 212 5.13 0.62 4.46
N ASN A 213 5.28 1.53 5.43
CA ASN A 213 4.33 1.68 6.54
C ASN A 213 2.91 2.04 6.07
N TYR A 214 2.79 2.91 5.06
CA TYR A 214 1.49 3.24 4.48
C TYR A 214 0.86 2.09 3.71
N ASN A 215 1.66 1.31 2.97
CA ASN A 215 1.17 0.11 2.31
C ASN A 215 0.73 -0.96 3.33
N GLN A 216 1.38 -1.08 4.48
CA GLN A 216 0.90 -1.95 5.56
C GLN A 216 -0.49 -1.53 6.05
N GLN A 217 -0.71 -0.23 6.26
CA GLN A 217 -2.01 0.31 6.67
C GLN A 217 -3.09 0.07 5.60
N ALA A 218 -2.79 0.36 4.33
CA ALA A 218 -3.73 0.14 3.23
C ALA A 218 -4.06 -1.36 3.04
N ALA A 219 -3.08 -2.25 3.20
CA ALA A 219 -3.30 -3.69 3.13
C ALA A 219 -4.22 -4.19 4.26
N GLN A 220 -4.08 -3.63 5.48
CA GLN A 220 -4.99 -3.90 6.60
C GLN A 220 -6.42 -3.41 6.32
N GLN A 221 -6.58 -2.35 5.53
CA GLN A 221 -7.88 -1.86 5.02
C GLN A 221 -8.38 -2.67 3.81
N GLY A 222 -7.69 -3.73 3.41
CA GLY A 222 -8.10 -4.61 2.31
C GLY A 222 -7.67 -4.17 0.92
N SER A 223 -6.77 -3.19 0.81
CA SER A 223 -6.22 -2.80 -0.49
C SER A 223 -5.33 -3.90 -1.06
N SER A 224 -5.82 -4.60 -2.09
CA SER A 224 -5.02 -5.59 -2.80
C SER A 224 -3.80 -4.95 -3.49
N ILE A 225 -3.93 -3.72 -3.98
CA ILE A 225 -2.82 -2.97 -4.59
C ILE A 225 -1.71 -2.73 -3.55
N ALA A 226 -2.06 -2.43 -2.30
CA ALA A 226 -1.08 -2.30 -1.23
C ALA A 226 -0.35 -3.63 -0.95
N MET A 227 -1.03 -4.77 -1.06
CA MET A 227 -0.40 -6.08 -0.95
C MET A 227 0.63 -6.30 -2.07
N PHE A 228 0.32 -5.91 -3.30
CA PHE A 228 1.30 -5.95 -4.39
C PHE A 228 2.55 -5.10 -4.06
N MET A 229 2.34 -3.87 -3.56
CA MET A 229 3.44 -2.98 -3.15
C MET A 229 4.28 -3.55 -1.99
N LEU A 230 3.66 -4.21 -1.02
CA LEU A 230 4.37 -4.91 0.05
C LEU A 230 5.19 -6.08 -0.48
N GLY A 231 4.64 -6.84 -1.45
CA GLY A 231 5.36 -7.90 -2.15
C GLY A 231 6.66 -7.39 -2.77
N ASP A 232 6.60 -6.30 -3.54
CA ASP A 232 7.77 -5.66 -4.15
C ASP A 232 8.75 -5.14 -3.08
N SER A 233 8.22 -4.52 -2.02
CA SER A 233 9.03 -3.97 -0.93
C SER A 233 9.85 -5.05 -0.23
N TYR A 234 9.24 -6.19 0.10
CA TYR A 234 9.97 -7.33 0.67
C TYR A 234 10.93 -7.99 -0.33
N ALA A 235 10.58 -8.07 -1.61
CA ALA A 235 11.47 -8.65 -2.61
C ALA A 235 12.75 -7.83 -2.82
N ARG A 236 12.66 -6.50 -2.69
CA ARG A 236 13.76 -5.57 -2.99
C ARG A 236 14.39 -4.93 -1.76
N GLY A 237 13.80 -5.12 -0.58
CA GLY A 237 14.24 -4.47 0.65
C GLY A 237 13.93 -2.96 0.69
N LEU A 238 12.81 -2.52 0.11
CA LEU A 238 12.42 -1.10 0.11
C LEU A 238 11.75 -0.75 1.43
N GLY A 239 12.45 0.00 2.28
CA GLY A 239 11.93 0.41 3.59
C GLY A 239 11.83 -0.72 4.62
N VAL A 240 12.24 -1.94 4.27
CA VAL A 240 12.19 -3.16 5.09
C VAL A 240 13.35 -4.09 4.72
N GLN A 241 13.71 -5.03 5.60
CA GLN A 241 14.66 -6.08 5.24
C GLN A 241 14.09 -6.98 4.14
N GLN A 242 14.93 -7.34 3.16
CA GLN A 242 14.54 -8.25 2.09
C GLN A 242 14.07 -9.60 2.64
N ASN A 243 12.95 -10.11 2.12
CA ASN A 243 12.38 -11.39 2.49
C ASN A 243 11.54 -11.96 1.34
N TYR A 244 12.08 -12.93 0.60
CA TYR A 244 11.39 -13.53 -0.55
C TYR A 244 10.14 -14.33 -0.17
N GLN A 245 10.11 -14.96 1.01
CA GLN A 245 8.94 -15.70 1.47
C GLN A 245 7.75 -14.76 1.70
N LEU A 246 7.98 -13.63 2.38
CA LEU A 246 6.96 -12.59 2.55
C LEU A 246 6.58 -11.95 1.21
N ALA A 247 7.54 -11.74 0.31
CA ALA A 247 7.25 -11.24 -1.04
C ALA A 247 6.25 -12.15 -1.78
N VAL A 248 6.46 -13.47 -1.76
CA VAL A 248 5.53 -14.46 -2.33
C VAL A 248 4.19 -14.46 -1.59
N THR A 249 4.17 -14.36 -0.25
CA THR A 249 2.93 -14.28 0.53
C THR A 249 2.04 -13.11 0.09
N TYR A 250 2.62 -11.91 0.01
CA TYR A 250 1.88 -10.70 -0.35
C TYR A 250 1.47 -10.69 -1.84
N ASP A 251 2.33 -11.16 -2.75
CA ASP A 251 1.99 -11.32 -4.18
C ASP A 251 0.80 -12.28 -4.38
N LEU A 252 0.82 -13.44 -3.72
CA LEU A 252 -0.26 -14.41 -3.80
C LEU A 252 -1.57 -13.85 -3.25
N ALA A 253 -1.52 -13.12 -2.13
CA ALA A 253 -2.69 -12.47 -1.56
C ALA A 253 -3.27 -11.40 -2.49
N PHE A 254 -2.43 -10.52 -3.06
CA PHE A 254 -2.82 -9.55 -4.06
C PHE A 254 -3.55 -10.22 -5.23
N ARG A 255 -2.99 -11.29 -5.78
CA ARG A 255 -3.53 -11.96 -6.98
C ARG A 255 -4.83 -12.69 -6.68
N ALA A 256 -4.94 -13.36 -5.54
CA ALA A 256 -6.18 -14.02 -5.13
C ALA A 256 -7.33 -13.03 -4.87
N LEU A 257 -7.03 -11.79 -4.45
CA LEU A 257 -8.03 -10.74 -4.25
C LEU A 257 -8.37 -9.98 -5.54
N SER A 258 -7.39 -9.85 -6.44
CA SER A 258 -7.56 -9.06 -7.68
C SER A 258 -8.13 -9.87 -8.83
N TYR A 259 -7.97 -11.20 -8.80
CA TYR A 259 -8.57 -12.11 -9.78
C TYR A 259 -9.79 -12.81 -9.16
N THR A 260 -10.77 -13.19 -10.00
CA THR A 260 -11.99 -13.89 -9.58
C THR A 260 -11.74 -15.29 -8.99
N ASN A 261 -10.50 -15.77 -9.06
CA ASN A 261 -10.09 -17.06 -8.50
C ASN A 261 -9.37 -16.88 -7.16
N LYS A 262 -10.08 -17.23 -6.08
CA LYS A 262 -9.55 -17.22 -4.71
C LYS A 262 -8.74 -18.47 -4.36
N ASP A 263 -8.66 -19.46 -5.25
CA ASP A 263 -7.91 -20.69 -5.02
C ASP A 263 -6.41 -20.48 -5.22
N LEU A 264 -5.71 -20.21 -4.10
CA LEU A 264 -4.27 -20.04 -4.03
C LEU A 264 -3.47 -21.23 -4.58
N THR A 265 -4.04 -22.43 -4.67
CA THR A 265 -3.33 -23.60 -5.22
C THR A 265 -3.11 -23.48 -6.73
N THR A 266 -4.03 -22.81 -7.42
CA THR A 266 -4.01 -22.60 -8.87
C THR A 266 -3.19 -21.39 -9.31
N ILE A 267 -2.83 -20.52 -8.37
CA ILE A 267 -2.05 -19.32 -8.60
C ILE A 267 -0.55 -19.70 -8.55
N PRO A 268 0.19 -19.70 -9.68
CA PRO A 268 1.62 -19.97 -9.66
C PRO A 268 2.35 -18.81 -8.96
N PRO A 269 3.32 -19.03 -8.06
CA PRO A 269 4.03 -17.94 -7.41
C PRO A 269 4.85 -17.13 -8.42
N ASN A 270 5.06 -15.84 -8.15
CA ASN A 270 5.90 -15.00 -9.01
C ASN A 270 7.32 -15.61 -9.11
N PRO A 271 7.79 -15.99 -10.31
CA PRO A 271 9.07 -16.69 -10.47
C PRO A 271 10.26 -15.86 -9.97
N ASN A 272 10.22 -14.54 -10.13
CA ASN A 272 11.29 -13.64 -9.67
C ASN A 272 11.53 -13.72 -8.16
N TYR A 273 10.53 -14.15 -7.38
CA TYR A 273 10.64 -14.32 -5.93
C TYR A 273 10.82 -15.80 -5.56
N ALA A 274 10.07 -16.67 -6.24
CA ALA A 274 10.00 -18.09 -5.93
C ALA A 274 11.27 -18.87 -6.27
N GLU A 275 12.09 -18.42 -7.22
CA GLU A 275 13.39 -19.03 -7.54
C GLU A 275 14.36 -19.02 -6.34
N GLN A 276 14.12 -18.16 -5.36
CA GLN A 276 14.92 -18.05 -4.14
C GLN A 276 14.41 -18.94 -3.00
N LEU A 277 13.34 -19.70 -3.21
CA LEU A 277 12.61 -20.44 -2.17
C LEU A 277 12.55 -21.94 -2.48
N THR A 278 12.51 -22.73 -1.40
CA THR A 278 12.19 -24.15 -1.44
C THR A 278 10.68 -24.38 -1.63
N PRO A 279 10.26 -25.58 -2.09
CA PRO A 279 8.85 -25.94 -2.16
C PRO A 279 8.10 -25.80 -0.82
N ASP A 280 8.77 -26.10 0.31
CA ASP A 280 8.19 -25.96 1.64
C ASP A 280 7.97 -24.50 2.03
N GLU A 281 8.92 -23.61 1.71
CA GLU A 281 8.76 -22.16 1.95
C GLU A 281 7.64 -21.58 1.10
N ILE A 282 7.46 -22.05 -0.14
CA ILE A 282 6.33 -21.66 -1.00
C ILE A 282 5.00 -22.16 -0.42
N ALA A 283 4.95 -23.39 0.11
CA ALA A 283 3.76 -23.93 0.77
C ALA A 283 3.39 -23.13 2.05
N GLN A 284 4.40 -22.74 2.82
CA GLN A 284 4.23 -21.84 3.96
C GLN A 284 3.74 -20.45 3.52
N ALA A 285 4.31 -19.89 2.45
CA ALA A 285 3.91 -18.59 1.92
C ALA A 285 2.45 -18.58 1.45
N ARG A 286 1.99 -19.67 0.82
CA ARG A 286 0.58 -19.90 0.48
C ARG A 286 -0.33 -19.95 1.70
N SER A 287 0.09 -20.65 2.75
CA SER A 287 -0.66 -20.75 4.00
C SER A 287 -0.78 -19.38 4.69
N ALA A 288 0.31 -18.61 4.69
CA ALA A 288 0.33 -17.24 5.19
C ALA A 288 -0.56 -16.30 4.36
N ALA A 289 -0.55 -16.44 3.03
CA ALA A 289 -1.42 -15.66 2.14
C ALA A 289 -2.91 -15.93 2.43
N ALA A 290 -3.29 -17.19 2.63
CA ALA A 290 -4.64 -17.55 3.02
C ALA A 290 -5.06 -16.92 4.36
N ALA A 291 -4.17 -16.93 5.35
CA ALA A 291 -4.40 -16.30 6.65
C ALA A 291 -4.54 -14.78 6.54
N LEU A 292 -3.68 -14.14 5.74
CA LEU A 292 -3.75 -12.70 5.47
C LEU A 292 -5.09 -12.32 4.84
N ILE A 293 -5.50 -13.00 3.76
CA ILE A 293 -6.79 -12.75 3.08
C ILE A 293 -7.96 -12.86 4.06
N LYS A 294 -7.94 -13.86 4.96
CA LYS A 294 -8.99 -14.07 5.97
C LYS A 294 -9.04 -12.96 7.03
N SER A 295 -7.94 -12.26 7.26
CA SER A 295 -7.86 -11.20 8.28
C SER A 295 -8.39 -9.83 7.81
N ILE A 296 -8.64 -9.68 6.51
CA ILE A 296 -9.10 -8.42 5.92
C ILE A 296 -10.57 -8.18 6.28
N PRO A 297 -10.96 -6.96 6.70
CA PRO A 297 -12.37 -6.60 6.90
C PRO A 297 -13.19 -6.75 5.61
N HIS A 298 -14.39 -7.35 5.71
CA HIS A 298 -15.34 -7.49 4.60
C HIS A 298 -16.39 -6.38 4.59
#